data_AF-J5TY98-F1
#
_entry.id   AF-J5TY98-F1
#
_cell.length_a   1.000
_cell.length_b   1.000
_cell.length_c   1.000
_cell.angle_alpha   90.00
_cell.angle_beta   90.00
_cell.angle_gamma   90.00
#
_symmetry.space_group_name_H-M   'P 1'
#
loop_
_entity.id
_entity.type
_entity.pdbx_description
1 polymer ?
#
loop_
_entity_poly.entity_id
_entity_poly.type
_entity_poly.pdbx_seq_one_letter_code
_entity_poly.pdbx_strand_id
1 'polypeptide(L)'
;MNAFTQSCDPSPDMEEVWRRSLIRVTDEFTLPPVVLRVDDAIIGTLGNFSVSTGKAKAKKTFNVCTLVAAALINGQVLEYRASFPETKRNILYFDTEQSPYHCQLVMQRILHLAGLPLDREPEYYTSAT
;
A
#
# COMPACT_ATOMS: atom_id res chain seq x y z
N MET A 1 -10.24 -43.10 -9.28
CA MET A 1 -10.60 -41.70 -8.95
C MET A 1 -9.31 -40.91 -8.94
N ASN A 2 -9.08 -40.14 -10.00
CA ASN A 2 -7.81 -39.44 -10.24
C ASN A 2 -7.73 -38.22 -9.34
N ALA A 3 -6.65 -38.13 -8.57
CA ALA A 3 -6.32 -36.96 -7.77
C ALA A 3 -5.97 -35.80 -8.70
N PHE A 4 -6.53 -34.65 -8.38
CA PHE A 4 -6.34 -33.36 -9.02
C PHE A 4 -4.85 -33.06 -9.21
N THR A 5 -4.42 -32.97 -10.47
CA THR A 5 -3.20 -32.26 -10.84
C THR A 5 -3.45 -30.78 -10.58
N GLN A 6 -2.96 -30.27 -9.45
CA GLN A 6 -2.81 -28.84 -9.25
C GLN A 6 -1.74 -28.37 -10.26
N SER A 7 -2.19 -27.78 -11.36
CA SER A 7 -1.30 -27.13 -12.32
C SER A 7 -0.64 -25.96 -11.60
N CYS A 8 0.66 -26.07 -11.30
CA CYS A 8 1.47 -24.90 -11.08
C CYS A 8 1.30 -24.00 -12.31
N ASP A 9 0.89 -22.74 -12.12
CA ASP A 9 0.98 -21.77 -13.20
C ASP A 9 2.40 -21.84 -13.79
N PRO A 10 2.55 -21.93 -15.12
CA PRO A 10 3.88 -21.98 -15.72
C PRO A 10 4.62 -20.72 -15.28
N SER A 11 5.80 -20.91 -14.69
CA SER A 11 6.71 -19.81 -14.39
C SER A 11 6.81 -18.93 -15.64
N PRO A 12 6.62 -17.61 -15.53
CA PRO A 12 6.63 -16.76 -16.71
C PRO A 12 7.95 -16.95 -17.45
N ASP A 13 7.88 -17.01 -18.79
CA ASP A 13 9.08 -17.05 -19.61
C ASP A 13 9.94 -15.83 -19.28
N MET A 14 11.08 -16.10 -18.65
CA MET A 14 11.98 -15.06 -18.14
C MET A 14 12.52 -14.19 -19.27
N GLU A 15 12.67 -14.74 -20.49
CA GLU A 15 13.06 -13.93 -21.64
C GLU A 15 11.96 -12.95 -22.03
N GLU A 16 10.70 -13.38 -22.01
CA GLU A 16 9.55 -12.51 -22.32
C GLU A 16 9.37 -11.42 -21.27
N VAL A 17 9.49 -11.76 -19.97
CA VAL A 17 9.45 -10.77 -18.89
C VAL A 17 10.57 -9.75 -19.04
N TRP A 18 11.78 -10.22 -19.32
CA TRP A 18 12.93 -9.36 -19.57
C TRP A 18 12.66 -8.42 -20.75
N ARG A 19 12.25 -8.97 -21.91
CA ARG A 19 11.96 -8.16 -23.12
C ARG A 19 10.90 -7.10 -22.87
N ARG A 20 9.83 -7.43 -22.14
CA ARG A 20 8.75 -6.49 -21.76
C ARG A 20 9.17 -5.44 -20.74
N SER A 21 10.23 -5.70 -19.97
CA SER A 21 10.76 -4.77 -18.98
C SER A 21 11.72 -3.74 -19.58
N LEU A 22 12.13 -3.91 -20.85
CA LEU A 22 13.00 -2.96 -21.53
C LEU A 22 12.20 -1.73 -21.96
N ILE A 23 12.64 -0.57 -21.49
CA ILE A 23 12.09 0.73 -21.89
C ILE A 23 12.89 1.25 -23.09
N ARG A 24 12.18 1.65 -24.14
CA ARG A 24 12.75 2.24 -25.36
C ARG A 24 12.35 3.71 -25.46
N VAL A 25 13.16 4.48 -26.17
CA VAL A 25 12.89 5.91 -26.43
C VAL A 25 11.62 6.12 -27.25
N THR A 26 11.21 5.13 -28.04
CA THR A 26 10.00 5.14 -28.87
C THR A 26 8.74 4.74 -28.13
N ASP A 27 8.85 4.32 -26.87
CA ASP A 27 7.70 3.86 -26.11
C ASP A 27 6.81 5.03 -25.69
N GLU A 28 5.50 4.83 -25.76
CA GLU A 28 4.50 5.80 -25.30
C GLU A 28 3.94 5.37 -23.95
N PHE A 29 4.04 6.25 -22.94
CA PHE A 29 3.52 5.99 -21.61
C PHE A 29 2.51 7.07 -21.20
N THR A 30 1.43 6.64 -20.56
CA THR A 30 0.47 7.54 -19.92
C THR A 30 0.98 7.96 -18.54
N LEU A 31 0.68 9.20 -18.14
CA LEU A 31 0.94 9.64 -16.77
C LEU A 31 0.17 8.76 -15.77
N PRO A 32 0.83 8.22 -14.74
CA PRO A 32 0.17 7.35 -13.77
C PRO A 32 -0.83 8.16 -12.92
N PRO A 33 -1.98 7.57 -12.54
CA PRO A 33 -2.96 8.24 -11.69
C PRO A 33 -2.36 8.67 -10.35
N VAL A 34 -2.59 9.91 -9.94
CA VAL A 34 -2.25 10.40 -8.60
C VAL A 34 -3.22 9.81 -7.59
N VAL A 35 -2.70 9.12 -6.57
CA VAL A 35 -3.51 8.44 -5.55
C VAL A 35 -3.24 8.94 -4.14
N LEU A 36 -2.12 9.63 -3.91
CA LEU A 36 -1.73 10.15 -2.60
C LEU A 36 -1.18 11.57 -2.71
N ARG A 37 -1.68 12.45 -1.86
CA ARG A 37 -1.25 13.84 -1.72
C ARG A 37 -1.03 14.21 -0.25
N VAL A 38 -0.14 15.17 -0.04
CA VAL A 38 -0.02 15.91 1.22
C VAL A 38 -0.17 17.39 0.86
N ASP A 39 -1.22 18.03 1.37
CA ASP A 39 -1.66 19.34 0.88
C ASP A 39 -1.80 19.30 -0.67
N ASP A 40 -1.09 20.19 -1.36
CA ASP A 40 -1.06 20.26 -2.82
C ASP A 40 0.03 19.37 -3.45
N ALA A 41 0.94 18.80 -2.65
CA ALA A 41 2.06 18.01 -3.12
C ALA A 41 1.65 16.57 -3.47
N ILE A 42 2.09 16.10 -4.63
CA ILE A 42 1.92 14.70 -5.05
C ILE A 42 3.00 13.86 -4.35
N ILE A 43 2.59 12.90 -3.53
CA ILE A 43 3.52 12.01 -2.81
C ILE A 43 3.44 10.55 -3.28
N GLY A 44 2.42 10.20 -4.07
CA GLY A 44 2.27 8.85 -4.60
C GLY A 44 1.33 8.75 -5.79
N THR A 45 1.75 7.97 -6.77
CA THR A 45 0.98 7.63 -7.98
C THR A 45 0.81 6.11 -8.06
N LEU A 46 -0.28 5.66 -8.67
CA LEU A 46 -0.58 4.23 -8.79
C LEU A 46 0.50 3.51 -9.60
N GLY A 47 0.96 2.36 -9.11
CA GLY A 47 1.97 1.53 -9.77
C GLY A 47 3.42 1.94 -9.50
N ASN A 48 3.66 3.00 -8.71
CA ASN A 48 5.00 3.45 -8.34
C ASN A 48 5.31 3.21 -6.87
N PHE A 49 6.60 3.20 -6.55
CA PHE A 49 7.09 3.16 -5.18
C PHE A 49 7.23 4.57 -4.61
N SER A 50 7.05 4.70 -3.30
CA SER A 50 7.27 5.93 -2.56
C SER A 50 8.01 5.60 -1.27
N VAL A 51 8.98 6.44 -0.90
CA VAL A 51 9.85 6.21 0.25
C VAL A 51 9.83 7.43 1.16
N SER A 52 9.37 7.25 2.39
CA SER A 52 9.44 8.27 3.44
C SER A 52 10.64 8.00 4.34
N THR A 53 11.55 8.97 4.44
CA THR A 53 12.73 8.87 5.31
C THR A 53 12.64 9.82 6.49
N GLY A 54 13.44 9.59 7.53
CA GLY A 54 13.50 10.47 8.70
C GLY A 54 14.44 9.95 9.77
N LYS A 55 15.03 10.85 10.55
CA LYS A 55 15.91 10.53 11.68
C LYS A 55 15.19 9.67 12.73
N ALA A 56 15.95 9.11 13.66
CA ALA A 56 15.36 8.48 14.85
C ALA A 56 14.44 9.49 15.57
N LYS A 57 13.29 9.01 16.08
CA LYS A 57 12.25 9.82 16.73
C LYS A 57 11.59 10.89 15.84
N ALA A 58 11.80 10.86 14.52
CA ALA A 58 11.14 11.77 13.56
C ALA A 58 9.67 11.42 13.27
N LYS A 59 9.00 10.70 14.17
CA LYS A 59 7.58 10.33 14.05
C LYS A 59 7.23 9.56 12.76
N LYS A 60 8.15 8.74 12.23
CA LYS A 60 7.92 7.91 11.03
C LYS A 60 6.68 7.03 11.15
N THR A 61 6.51 6.34 12.29
CA THR A 61 5.33 5.51 12.54
C THR A 61 4.03 6.31 12.48
N PHE A 62 4.02 7.53 13.04
CA PHE A 62 2.85 8.40 12.97
C PHE A 62 2.52 8.83 11.53
N ASN A 63 3.55 9.13 10.73
CA ASN A 63 3.39 9.42 9.30
C ASN A 63 2.72 8.23 8.58
N VAL A 64 3.23 7.02 8.80
CA VAL A 64 2.66 5.79 8.21
C VAL A 64 1.22 5.57 8.69
N CYS A 65 0.92 5.75 9.99
CA CYS A 65 -0.44 5.60 10.50
C CYS A 65 -1.43 6.53 9.80
N THR A 66 -1.07 7.80 9.63
CA THR A 66 -1.93 8.82 9.03
C THR A 66 -2.16 8.54 7.54
N LEU A 67 -1.10 8.18 6.82
CA LEU A 67 -1.16 7.81 5.40
C LEU A 67 -2.07 6.60 5.18
N VAL A 68 -1.88 5.55 5.97
CA VAL A 68 -2.69 4.32 5.87
C VAL A 68 -4.14 4.60 6.24
N ALA A 69 -4.40 5.41 7.27
CA ALA A 69 -5.75 5.81 7.65
C ALA A 69 -6.47 6.55 6.51
N ALA A 70 -5.81 7.52 5.87
CA ALA A 70 -6.35 8.22 4.71
C ALA A 70 -6.66 7.26 3.56
N ALA A 71 -5.77 6.31 3.29
CA ALA A 71 -5.95 5.29 2.27
C ALA A 71 -7.14 4.35 2.57
N LEU A 72 -7.32 3.94 3.83
CA LEU A 72 -8.41 3.04 4.25
C LEU A 72 -9.79 3.65 4.03
N ILE A 73 -9.97 4.91 4.39
CA ILE A 73 -11.24 5.63 4.14
C ILE A 73 -11.33 6.20 2.73
N ASN A 74 -10.25 6.05 1.94
CA ASN A 74 -10.08 6.65 0.64
C ASN A 74 -10.46 8.15 0.60
N GLY A 75 -9.94 8.89 1.58
CA GLY A 75 -10.35 10.24 1.89
C GLY A 75 -9.21 11.06 2.47
N GLN A 76 -9.53 12.01 3.34
CA GLN A 76 -8.54 12.89 3.97
C GLN A 76 -8.44 12.59 5.47
N VAL A 77 -7.21 12.40 5.95
CA VAL A 77 -6.87 12.32 7.37
C VAL A 77 -5.68 13.24 7.62
N LEU A 78 -5.88 14.26 8.46
CA LEU A 78 -4.96 15.40 8.57
C LEU A 78 -4.69 15.98 7.16
N GLU A 79 -3.42 16.18 6.80
CA GLU A 79 -3.04 16.72 5.49
C GLU A 79 -2.88 15.65 4.41
N TYR A 80 -3.05 14.37 4.75
CA TYR A 80 -2.94 13.28 3.80
C TYR A 80 -4.27 13.05 3.12
N ARG A 81 -4.28 13.10 1.79
CA ARG A 81 -5.44 12.77 0.97
C ARG A 81 -5.15 11.58 0.08
N ALA A 82 -6.03 10.57 0.15
CA ALA A 82 -6.02 9.41 -0.70
C ALA A 82 -7.19 9.41 -1.68
N SER A 83 -6.96 8.89 -2.89
CA SER A 83 -7.97 8.74 -3.93
C SER A 83 -7.66 7.56 -4.87
N PHE A 84 -7.76 6.35 -4.33
CA PHE A 84 -7.58 5.09 -5.03
C PHE A 84 -8.83 4.67 -5.82
N PRO A 85 -8.66 4.11 -7.04
CA PRO A 85 -9.72 3.42 -7.75
C PRO A 85 -10.29 2.28 -6.90
N GLU A 86 -11.60 2.01 -6.99
CA GLU A 86 -12.29 0.97 -6.19
C GLU A 86 -11.64 -0.41 -6.28
N THR A 87 -11.15 -0.78 -7.46
CA THR A 87 -10.49 -2.07 -7.72
C THR A 87 -9.07 -2.18 -7.16
N LYS A 88 -8.53 -1.11 -6.56
CA LYS A 88 -7.13 -0.97 -6.11
C LYS A 88 -7.03 -0.40 -4.69
N ARG A 89 -7.98 -0.75 -3.82
CA ARG A 89 -8.06 -0.24 -2.43
C ARG A 89 -7.53 -1.19 -1.36
N ASN A 90 -7.11 -2.40 -1.71
CA ASN A 90 -6.56 -3.33 -0.73
C ASN A 90 -5.22 -2.81 -0.21
N ILE A 91 -5.11 -2.69 1.10
CA ILE A 91 -3.93 -2.20 1.81
C ILE A 91 -3.31 -3.34 2.60
N LEU A 92 -2.01 -3.51 2.38
CA LEU A 92 -1.20 -4.51 3.05
C LEU A 92 -0.09 -3.80 3.82
N TYR A 93 -0.13 -3.91 5.15
CA TYR A 93 0.84 -3.32 6.07
C TYR A 93 1.81 -4.40 6.56
N PHE A 94 3.10 -4.19 6.34
CA PHE A 94 4.16 -5.04 6.86
C PHE A 94 5.07 -4.24 7.79
N ASP A 95 5.27 -4.75 9.00
CA ASP A 95 6.23 -4.18 9.95
C ASP A 95 7.29 -5.23 10.29
N THR A 96 8.51 -4.99 9.84
CA THR A 96 9.65 -5.90 10.04
C THR A 96 10.50 -5.50 11.24
N GLU A 97 10.21 -4.38 11.91
CA GLU A 97 11.03 -3.85 13.01
C GLU A 97 10.38 -4.04 14.38
N GLN A 98 9.05 -4.09 14.42
CA GLN A 98 8.28 -4.13 15.67
C GLN A 98 7.78 -5.53 16.01
N SER A 99 7.52 -5.77 17.31
CA SER A 99 6.89 -7.02 17.77
C SER A 99 5.38 -7.03 17.48
N PRO A 100 4.72 -8.20 17.45
CA PRO A 100 3.27 -8.29 17.19
C PRO A 100 2.42 -7.39 18.08
N TYR A 101 2.80 -7.23 19.36
CA TYR A 101 2.11 -6.34 20.29
C TYR A 101 2.16 -4.87 19.84
N HIS A 102 3.34 -4.39 19.43
CA HIS A 102 3.49 -3.02 18.94
C HIS A 102 2.80 -2.82 17.59
N CYS A 103 2.83 -3.83 16.71
CA CYS A 103 2.07 -3.84 15.46
C CYS A 103 0.57 -3.68 15.73
N GLN A 104 0.01 -4.42 16.70
CA GLN A 104 -1.39 -4.30 17.09
C GLN A 104 -1.76 -2.88 17.56
N LEU A 105 -0.90 -2.23 18.36
CA LEU A 105 -1.13 -0.84 18.78
C LEU A 105 -1.08 0.15 17.61
N VAL A 106 -0.22 -0.10 16.62
CA VAL A 106 -0.17 0.69 15.38
C VAL A 106 -1.44 0.52 14.56
N MET A 107 -1.94 -0.71 14.42
CA MET A 107 -3.23 -0.99 13.75
C MET A 107 -4.38 -0.27 14.45
N GLN A 108 -4.48 -0.35 15.78
CA GLN A 108 -5.52 0.36 16.54
C GLN A 108 -5.45 1.87 16.33
N ARG A 109 -4.25 2.46 16.26
CA ARG A 109 -4.07 3.88 15.91
C ARG A 109 -4.54 4.21 14.50
N ILE A 110 -4.24 3.36 13.52
CA ILE A 110 -4.69 3.53 12.13
C ILE A 110 -6.22 3.56 12.08
N LEU A 111 -6.88 2.57 12.70
CA LEU A 111 -8.33 2.48 12.74
C LEU A 111 -8.95 3.68 13.46
N HIS A 112 -8.37 4.09 14.59
CA HIS A 112 -8.81 5.27 15.32
C HIS A 112 -8.72 6.55 14.48
N LEU A 113 -7.60 6.77 13.78
CA LEU A 113 -7.43 7.92 12.87
C LEU A 113 -8.41 7.89 11.68
N ALA A 114 -8.75 6.69 11.20
CA ALA A 114 -9.73 6.47 10.15
C ALA A 114 -11.19 6.59 10.64
N GLY A 115 -11.44 6.75 11.96
CA GLY A 115 -12.80 6.72 12.51
C GLY A 115 -13.48 5.35 12.39
N LEU A 116 -12.68 4.28 12.27
CA LEU A 116 -13.15 2.91 12.13
C LEU A 116 -13.21 2.21 13.51
N PRO A 117 -14.12 1.24 13.67
CA PRO A 117 -14.25 0.50 14.93
C PRO A 117 -13.04 -0.40 15.18
N LEU A 118 -12.75 -0.63 16.47
CA LEU A 118 -11.58 -1.41 16.93
C LEU A 118 -11.90 -2.86 17.27
N ASP A 119 -13.18 -3.24 17.25
CA ASP A 119 -13.68 -4.57 17.60
C ASP A 119 -13.87 -5.50 16.39
N ARG A 120 -13.54 -5.01 15.19
CA ARG A 120 -13.60 -5.78 13.94
C ARG A 120 -12.48 -5.36 12.98
N GLU A 121 -12.06 -6.31 12.16
CA GLU A 121 -11.14 -6.04 11.06
C GLU A 121 -11.84 -5.23 9.96
N PRO A 122 -11.18 -4.23 9.36
CA PRO A 122 -11.75 -3.51 8.23
C PRO A 122 -11.58 -4.34 6.93
N GLU A 123 -12.51 -4.18 6.00
CA GLU A 123 -12.62 -5.03 4.80
C GLU A 123 -11.37 -5.01 3.90
N TYR A 124 -10.72 -3.86 3.75
CA TYR A 124 -9.61 -3.66 2.81
C TYR A 124 -8.23 -3.59 3.47
N TYR A 125 -8.09 -3.97 4.74
CA TYR A 125 -6.82 -3.92 5.44
C TYR A 125 -6.34 -5.31 5.81
N THR A 126 -5.05 -5.56 5.63
CA THR A 126 -4.40 -6.73 6.20
C THR A 126 -3.04 -6.30 6.72
N SER A 127 -2.69 -6.79 7.91
CA SER A 127 -1.38 -6.54 8.52
C SER A 127 -0.62 -7.83 8.74
N ALA A 128 0.69 -7.80 8.56
CA ALA A 128 1.60 -8.88 8.90
C ALA A 128 2.90 -8.32 9.49
N THR A 129 3.62 -9.17 10.22
CA THR A 129 4.91 -8.88 10.88
C THR A 129 5.86 -10.04 10.67
#